data_AF-A0A1L5KQQ1-F1
#
_entry.id   AF-A0A1L5KQQ1-F1
#
_cell.length_a   1.000
_cell.length_b   1.000
_cell.length_c   1.000
_cell.angle_alpha   90.00
_cell.angle_beta   90.00
_cell.angle_gamma   90.00
#
_symmetry.space_group_name_H-M   'P 1'
#
loop_
_entity.id
_entity.type
_entity.pdbx_description
1 polymer ?
#
loop_
_entity_poly.entity_id
_entity_poly.type
_entity_poly.pdbx_seq_one_letter_code
_entity_poly.pdbx_strand_id
1 'polypeptide(L)'
;MTQSLAKNIKPIHEHGANVLYQHGTLALLVPGLLEGTTTIGELLKHGDTGIGTGEGLDGELIILDGVAYKVGQSGVAERVPDDFTMPFANSHRAAFQYQCEREDIGLEELNKKIVEANGRANTFFSVVVRGTFSFIKTRAVIKQQAPYPTLVEVADRQAVFLRHDVKGTMLGYFSPVMFHGAAVAGFHEH
;
A
#
# COMPACT_ATOMS: atom_id res chain seq x y z
N MET A 1 8.83 -14.93 19.40
CA MET A 1 9.52 -13.68 18.98
C MET A 1 11.01 -13.92 18.66
N THR A 2 11.53 -13.34 17.57
CA THR A 2 12.94 -13.47 17.16
C THR A 2 13.73 -12.15 17.31
N GLN A 3 15.05 -12.25 17.45
CA GLN A 3 15.94 -11.08 17.45
C GLN A 3 15.88 -10.37 16.10
N SER A 4 15.80 -9.03 16.11
CA SER A 4 15.80 -8.25 14.87
C SER A 4 17.10 -8.38 14.09
N LEU A 5 16.99 -8.76 12.82
CA LEU A 5 18.07 -8.78 11.85
C LEU A 5 18.15 -7.49 11.03
N ALA A 6 17.47 -6.41 11.43
CA ALA A 6 17.41 -5.16 10.66
C ALA A 6 18.79 -4.56 10.34
N LYS A 7 19.76 -4.69 11.24
CA LYS A 7 21.16 -4.27 11.02
C LYS A 7 21.84 -4.97 9.83
N ASN A 8 21.32 -6.13 9.40
CA ASN A 8 21.82 -6.90 8.28
C ASN A 8 21.13 -6.54 6.96
N ILE A 9 20.03 -5.76 6.99
CA ILE A 9 19.29 -5.36 5.79
C ILE A 9 20.14 -4.36 5.00
N LYS A 10 20.48 -4.73 3.77
CA LYS A 10 21.24 -3.91 2.83
C LYS A 10 20.40 -3.56 1.58
N PRO A 11 20.69 -2.46 0.87
CA PRO A 11 20.08 -2.20 -0.43
C PRO A 11 20.28 -3.38 -1.39
N ILE A 12 19.25 -3.73 -2.17
CA ILE A 12 19.27 -4.84 -3.13
C ILE A 12 19.37 -4.26 -4.54
N HIS A 13 20.58 -4.33 -5.12
CA HIS A 13 20.84 -3.75 -6.43
C HIS A 13 20.40 -4.65 -7.60
N GLU A 14 20.18 -5.94 -7.34
CA GLU A 14 19.70 -6.89 -8.33
C GLU A 14 18.23 -6.61 -8.68
N HIS A 15 17.84 -7.01 -9.90
CA HIS A 15 16.46 -6.95 -10.39
C HIS A 15 15.76 -5.58 -10.33
N GLY A 16 16.49 -4.48 -10.13
CA GLY A 16 15.88 -3.14 -10.00
C GLY A 16 15.04 -2.96 -8.73
N ALA A 17 15.26 -3.77 -7.69
CA ALA A 17 14.43 -3.83 -6.49
C ALA A 17 14.54 -2.60 -5.55
N ASN A 18 15.54 -1.73 -5.76
CA ASN A 18 15.72 -0.48 -4.99
C ASN A 18 14.96 0.73 -5.57
N VAL A 19 13.97 0.52 -6.44
CA VAL A 19 13.20 1.61 -7.06
C VAL A 19 11.73 1.48 -6.66
N LEU A 20 11.19 2.53 -6.04
CA LEU A 20 9.75 2.72 -5.90
C LEU A 20 9.29 3.56 -7.09
N TYR A 21 8.38 2.99 -7.88
CA TYR A 21 7.64 3.74 -8.89
C TYR A 21 6.29 4.17 -8.32
N GLN A 22 5.94 5.43 -8.52
CA GLN A 22 4.63 5.96 -8.18
C GLN A 22 4.01 6.63 -9.41
N HIS A 23 2.76 6.29 -9.70
CA HIS A 23 1.92 7.03 -10.61
C HIS A 23 1.05 8.02 -9.82
N GLY A 24 0.97 9.26 -10.29
CA GLY A 24 0.23 10.33 -9.60
C GLY A 24 0.87 10.78 -8.28
N THR A 25 0.19 11.68 -7.58
CA THR A 25 0.56 12.13 -6.24
C THR A 25 -0.66 12.21 -5.33
N LEU A 26 -0.46 12.07 -4.03
CA LEU A 26 -1.55 12.23 -3.06
C LEU A 26 -2.20 13.62 -3.16
N ALA A 27 -1.39 14.67 -3.40
CA ALA A 27 -1.84 16.04 -3.52
C ALA A 27 -2.76 16.28 -4.72
N LEU A 28 -2.70 15.46 -5.78
CA LEU A 28 -3.65 15.52 -6.89
C LEU A 28 -4.98 14.84 -6.54
N LEU A 29 -4.95 13.76 -5.73
CA LEU A 29 -6.19 13.11 -5.28
C LEU A 29 -7.02 14.00 -4.35
N VAL A 30 -6.37 14.77 -3.48
CA VAL A 30 -7.03 15.63 -2.48
C VAL A 30 -8.12 16.53 -3.11
N PRO A 31 -7.85 17.32 -4.16
CA PRO A 31 -8.86 18.15 -4.82
C PRO A 31 -9.80 17.39 -5.77
N GLY A 32 -9.71 16.07 -5.88
CA GLY A 32 -10.63 15.26 -6.69
C GLY A 32 -10.16 14.93 -8.12
N LEU A 33 -8.84 14.95 -8.40
CA LEU A 33 -8.33 14.40 -9.67
C LEU A 33 -8.30 12.87 -9.59
N LEU A 34 -9.49 12.27 -9.68
CA LEU A 34 -9.71 10.83 -9.49
C LEU A 34 -9.79 10.06 -10.81
N GLU A 35 -9.66 10.73 -11.96
CA GLU A 35 -9.68 10.10 -13.27
C GLU A 35 -8.48 9.18 -13.47
N GLY A 36 -8.71 8.01 -14.06
CA GLY A 36 -7.66 7.05 -14.35
C GLY A 36 -6.74 7.57 -15.45
N THR A 37 -5.45 7.70 -15.14
CA THR A 37 -4.44 8.28 -16.06
C THR A 37 -3.31 7.30 -16.39
N THR A 38 -3.37 6.09 -15.84
CA THR A 38 -2.57 4.93 -16.23
C THR A 38 -3.42 3.66 -16.10
N THR A 39 -2.91 2.53 -16.60
CA THR A 39 -3.53 1.22 -16.44
C THR A 39 -2.70 0.31 -15.55
N ILE A 40 -3.31 -0.76 -15.04
CA ILE A 40 -2.60 -1.82 -14.30
C ILE A 40 -1.50 -2.45 -15.17
N GLY A 41 -1.79 -2.71 -16.44
CA GLY A 41 -0.80 -3.26 -17.37
C GLY A 41 0.45 -2.38 -17.52
N GLU A 42 0.30 -1.05 -17.54
CA GLU A 42 1.43 -0.13 -17.53
C GLU A 42 2.15 -0.13 -16.18
N LEU A 43 1.43 -0.08 -15.07
CA LEU A 43 2.00 -0.10 -13.72
C LEU A 43 2.85 -1.36 -13.47
N LEU A 44 2.41 -2.53 -13.95
CA LEU A 44 3.12 -3.81 -13.79
C LEU A 44 4.46 -3.88 -14.54
N LYS A 45 4.72 -2.97 -15.50
CA LYS A 45 6.05 -2.84 -16.12
C LYS A 45 7.08 -2.28 -15.13
N HIS A 46 6.63 -1.58 -14.08
CA HIS A 46 7.49 -0.96 -13.09
C HIS A 46 7.72 -1.81 -11.83
N GLY A 47 6.89 -2.83 -11.60
CA GLY A 47 7.02 -3.69 -10.43
C GLY A 47 5.93 -4.75 -10.36
N ASP A 48 6.14 -5.74 -9.50
CA ASP A 48 5.26 -6.89 -9.28
C ASP A 48 4.55 -6.85 -7.92
N THR A 49 4.80 -5.80 -7.13
CA THR A 49 4.29 -5.66 -5.76
C THR A 49 3.94 -4.20 -5.49
N GLY A 50 2.74 -3.94 -4.97
CA GLY A 50 2.21 -2.57 -4.97
C GLY A 50 0.88 -2.37 -4.26
N ILE A 51 0.54 -1.10 -4.04
CA ILE A 51 -0.75 -0.67 -3.50
C ILE A 51 -1.24 0.57 -4.27
N GLY A 52 -2.54 0.83 -4.26
CA GLY A 52 -3.11 2.00 -4.95
C GLY A 52 -4.63 2.01 -4.89
N THR A 53 -5.26 2.70 -5.84
CA THR A 53 -6.72 2.73 -5.95
C THR A 53 -7.15 2.81 -7.40
N GLY A 54 -8.39 2.40 -7.69
CA GLY A 54 -8.97 2.54 -9.02
C GLY A 54 -9.43 3.97 -9.34
N GLU A 55 -9.71 4.21 -10.61
CA GLU A 55 -10.41 5.41 -11.06
C GLU A 55 -11.68 5.70 -10.23
N GLY A 56 -11.85 6.96 -9.85
CA GLY A 56 -12.94 7.38 -8.99
C GLY A 56 -12.78 6.90 -7.54
N LEU A 57 -11.59 6.49 -7.10
CA LEU A 57 -11.36 5.80 -5.83
C LEU A 57 -12.15 4.48 -5.74
N ASP A 58 -12.19 3.72 -6.84
CA ASP A 58 -12.85 2.41 -6.89
C ASP A 58 -12.08 1.36 -6.09
N GLY A 59 -12.32 1.35 -4.78
CA GLY A 59 -11.73 0.40 -3.85
C GLY A 59 -10.22 0.54 -3.66
N GLU A 60 -9.67 -0.43 -2.95
CA GLU A 60 -8.25 -0.51 -2.63
C GLU A 60 -7.57 -1.54 -3.52
N LEU A 61 -6.45 -1.17 -4.13
CA LEU A 61 -5.64 -2.05 -4.96
C LEU A 61 -4.51 -2.67 -4.16
N ILE A 62 -4.28 -3.96 -4.32
CA ILE A 62 -3.10 -4.68 -3.85
C ILE A 62 -2.51 -5.50 -5.00
N ILE A 63 -1.20 -5.41 -5.20
CA ILE A 63 -0.46 -6.20 -6.20
C ILE A 63 0.49 -7.13 -5.44
N LEU A 64 0.38 -8.43 -5.72
CA LEU A 64 1.23 -9.48 -5.15
C LEU A 64 1.67 -10.43 -6.26
N ASP A 65 2.98 -10.66 -6.36
CA ASP A 65 3.59 -11.58 -7.31
C ASP A 65 3.12 -11.35 -8.76
N GLY A 66 2.99 -10.07 -9.14
CA GLY A 66 2.54 -9.61 -10.46
C GLY A 66 1.03 -9.73 -10.70
N VAL A 67 0.25 -10.14 -9.71
CA VAL A 67 -1.22 -10.22 -9.79
C VAL A 67 -1.84 -9.06 -9.03
N ALA A 68 -2.68 -8.28 -9.72
CA ALA A 68 -3.40 -7.16 -9.15
C ALA A 68 -4.81 -7.57 -8.69
N TYR A 69 -5.14 -7.18 -7.47
CA TYR A 69 -6.43 -7.39 -6.82
C TYR A 69 -7.04 -6.06 -6.39
N LYS A 70 -8.35 -5.92 -6.49
CA LYS A 70 -9.13 -4.80 -5.96
C LYS A 70 -10.07 -5.30 -4.88
N VAL A 71 -10.11 -4.59 -3.77
CA VAL A 71 -11.10 -4.79 -2.69
C VAL A 71 -12.05 -3.61 -2.72
N GLY A 72 -13.30 -3.85 -3.13
CA GLY A 72 -14.37 -2.84 -3.14
C GLY A 72 -15.28 -2.92 -1.91
N GLN A 73 -16.49 -2.35 -2.02
CA GLN A 73 -17.46 -2.31 -0.91
C GLN A 73 -17.90 -3.69 -0.38
N SER A 74 -17.77 -4.75 -1.19
CA SER A 74 -18.11 -6.12 -0.80
C SER A 74 -17.09 -6.71 0.18
N GLY A 75 -15.88 -6.15 0.24
CA GLY A 75 -14.75 -6.71 1.00
C GLY A 75 -14.16 -7.97 0.37
N VAL A 76 -14.58 -8.35 -0.85
CA VAL A 76 -14.01 -9.46 -1.61
C VAL A 76 -12.86 -8.93 -2.46
N ALA A 77 -11.74 -9.64 -2.46
CA ALA A 77 -10.62 -9.36 -3.35
C ALA A 77 -10.89 -9.97 -4.73
N GLU A 78 -10.94 -9.13 -5.74
CA GLU A 78 -11.20 -9.52 -7.13
C GLU A 78 -9.99 -9.19 -8.00
N ARG A 79 -9.57 -10.13 -8.85
CA ARG A 79 -8.51 -9.84 -9.81
C ARG A 79 -8.99 -8.78 -10.81
N VAL A 80 -8.16 -7.78 -11.06
CA VAL A 80 -8.46 -6.75 -12.07
C VAL A 80 -7.80 -7.06 -13.42
N PRO A 81 -8.42 -6.67 -14.54
CA PRO A 81 -7.82 -6.78 -15.87
C PRO A 81 -6.73 -5.72 -16.08
N ASP A 82 -5.89 -5.94 -17.10
CA ASP A 82 -4.75 -5.05 -17.42
C ASP A 82 -5.17 -3.63 -17.82
N ASP A 83 -6.40 -3.45 -18.32
CA ASP A 83 -6.98 -2.16 -18.70
C ASP A 83 -7.66 -1.41 -17.54
N PHE A 84 -7.67 -1.97 -16.33
CA PHE A 84 -8.15 -1.28 -15.14
C PHE A 84 -7.36 0.01 -14.91
N THR A 85 -8.06 1.15 -14.85
CA THR A 85 -7.45 2.47 -14.79
C THR A 85 -7.29 2.97 -13.36
N MET A 86 -6.24 3.76 -13.12
CA MET A 86 -5.89 4.26 -11.78
C MET A 86 -5.42 5.72 -11.83
N PRO A 87 -5.80 6.54 -10.84
CA PRO A 87 -5.28 7.90 -10.68
C PRO A 87 -3.98 7.93 -9.85
N PHE A 88 -3.77 6.92 -9.01
CA PHE A 88 -2.66 6.84 -8.06
C PHE A 88 -2.33 5.39 -7.70
N ALA A 89 -1.05 5.03 -7.79
CA ALA A 89 -0.56 3.73 -7.35
C ALA A 89 0.95 3.72 -7.14
N ASN A 90 1.41 2.84 -6.26
CA ASN A 90 2.81 2.58 -5.94
C ASN A 90 3.17 1.14 -6.33
N SER A 91 4.29 0.95 -7.00
CA SER A 91 4.79 -0.38 -7.39
C SER A 91 6.30 -0.46 -7.25
N HIS A 92 6.80 -1.62 -6.86
CA HIS A 92 8.22 -1.96 -6.87
C HIS A 92 8.40 -3.44 -7.26
N ARG A 93 9.63 -3.81 -7.57
CA ARG A 93 10.01 -5.22 -7.77
C ARG A 93 10.38 -5.82 -6.42
N ALA A 94 9.61 -6.81 -5.96
CA ALA A 94 9.80 -7.38 -4.64
C ALA A 94 11.16 -8.05 -4.49
N ALA A 95 11.89 -7.63 -3.46
CA ALA A 95 13.04 -8.35 -2.94
C ALA A 95 13.11 -8.11 -1.44
N PHE A 96 12.34 -8.87 -0.67
CA PHE A 96 12.26 -8.69 0.77
C PHE A 96 13.37 -9.43 1.50
N GLN A 97 14.01 -8.77 2.46
CA GLN A 97 14.90 -9.40 3.43
C GLN A 97 14.14 -9.62 4.74
N TYR A 98 14.21 -10.83 5.29
CA TYR A 98 13.59 -11.13 6.57
C TYR A 98 14.20 -10.28 7.68
N GLN A 99 13.35 -9.62 8.48
CA GLN A 99 13.78 -8.84 9.63
C GLN A 99 13.65 -9.66 10.92
N CYS A 100 12.43 -10.10 11.25
CA CYS A 100 12.09 -10.77 12.51
C CYS A 100 10.63 -11.21 12.56
N GLU A 101 10.30 -11.96 13.61
CA GLU A 101 8.95 -12.24 14.08
C GLU A 101 8.58 -11.35 15.26
N ARG A 102 7.28 -11.03 15.31
CA ARG A 102 6.63 -10.29 16.39
C ARG A 102 5.34 -11.01 16.74
N GLU A 103 4.96 -10.92 18.00
CA GLU A 103 3.72 -11.48 18.56
C GLU A 103 3.09 -10.41 19.45
N ASP A 104 1.77 -10.49 19.65
CA ASP A 104 1.00 -9.61 20.55
C ASP A 104 1.34 -8.12 20.41
N ILE A 105 1.39 -7.63 19.17
CA ILE A 105 1.79 -6.26 18.83
C ILE A 105 0.68 -5.55 18.05
N GLY A 106 0.38 -4.31 18.45
CA GLY A 106 -0.51 -3.41 17.70
C GLY A 106 0.21 -2.73 16.54
N LEU A 107 -0.54 -2.25 15.55
CA LEU A 107 0.00 -1.63 14.33
C LEU A 107 0.94 -0.45 14.62
N GLU A 108 0.57 0.43 15.56
CA GLU A 108 1.39 1.61 15.90
C GLU A 108 2.77 1.20 16.44
N GLU A 109 2.81 0.29 17.40
CA GLU A 109 4.06 -0.20 17.98
C GLU A 109 4.86 -1.03 16.96
N LEU A 110 4.19 -1.79 16.08
CA LEU A 110 4.84 -2.49 14.98
C LEU A 110 5.55 -1.50 14.05
N ASN A 111 4.86 -0.45 13.62
CA ASN A 111 5.39 0.58 12.74
C ASN A 111 6.56 1.33 13.37
N LYS A 112 6.44 1.70 14.65
CA LYS A 112 7.52 2.30 15.42
C LYS A 112 8.76 1.40 15.46
N LYS A 113 8.59 0.12 15.81
CA LYS A 113 9.71 -0.85 15.84
C LYS A 113 10.35 -1.06 14.48
N ILE A 114 9.57 -1.05 13.39
CA ILE A 114 10.11 -1.15 12.03
C ILE A 114 11.00 0.05 11.71
N VAL A 115 10.55 1.28 12.00
CA VAL A 115 11.33 2.50 11.72
C VAL A 115 12.60 2.54 12.57
N GLU A 116 12.48 2.28 13.87
CA GLU A 116 13.61 2.23 14.81
C GLU A 116 14.66 1.20 14.38
N ALA A 117 14.22 0.00 13.98
CA ALA A 117 15.12 -1.08 13.59
C ALA A 117 15.85 -0.79 12.27
N ASN A 118 15.19 -0.12 11.32
CA ASN A 118 15.79 0.17 10.02
C ASN A 118 16.71 1.41 10.05
N GLY A 119 16.57 2.32 11.02
CA GLY A 119 17.42 3.52 11.14
C GLY A 119 17.33 4.46 9.93
N ARG A 120 16.22 4.42 9.19
CA ARG A 120 16.06 4.92 7.82
C ARG A 120 14.82 5.80 7.66
N ALA A 121 14.61 6.71 8.60
CA ALA A 121 13.45 7.62 8.59
C ALA A 121 13.42 8.60 7.40
N ASN A 122 14.51 8.68 6.62
CA ASN A 122 14.68 9.56 5.46
C ASN A 122 14.71 8.82 4.11
N THR A 123 14.45 7.52 4.08
CA THR A 123 14.37 6.75 2.82
C THR A 123 13.03 6.04 2.70
N PHE A 124 12.52 5.90 1.48
CA PHE A 124 11.39 5.04 1.20
C PHE A 124 11.76 3.57 1.41
N PHE A 125 10.83 2.78 1.95
CA PHE A 125 10.95 1.33 1.98
C PHE A 125 9.57 0.67 1.96
N SER A 126 9.50 -0.53 1.40
CA SER A 126 8.31 -1.37 1.48
C SER A 126 8.43 -2.35 2.65
N VAL A 127 7.29 -2.69 3.25
CA VAL A 127 7.18 -3.72 4.28
C VAL A 127 6.11 -4.72 3.89
N VAL A 128 6.41 -5.98 4.15
CA VAL A 128 5.43 -7.06 4.08
C VAL A 128 5.41 -7.78 5.41
N VAL A 129 4.21 -7.87 5.99
CA VAL A 129 3.94 -8.61 7.22
C VAL A 129 3.02 -9.77 6.88
N ARG A 130 3.45 -10.99 7.17
CA ARG A 130 2.66 -12.21 6.96
C ARG A 130 2.47 -12.90 8.30
N GLY A 131 1.24 -13.30 8.61
CA GLY A 131 0.94 -13.95 9.87
C GLY A 131 -0.55 -14.03 10.13
N THR A 132 -0.88 -14.26 11.40
CA THR A 132 -2.25 -14.21 11.90
C THR A 132 -2.48 -12.87 12.59
N PHE A 133 -3.49 -12.15 12.16
CA PHE A 133 -3.95 -10.91 12.78
C PHE A 133 -5.12 -11.26 13.69
N SER A 134 -4.94 -11.12 15.01
CA SER A 134 -6.00 -11.37 16.00
C SER A 134 -7.18 -10.39 15.81
N PHE A 135 -6.90 -9.19 15.33
CA PHE A 135 -7.88 -8.22 14.88
C PHE A 135 -7.32 -7.36 13.76
N ILE A 136 -8.11 -7.14 12.71
CA ILE A 136 -7.81 -6.17 11.67
C ILE A 136 -9.05 -5.35 11.33
N LYS A 137 -8.86 -4.04 11.22
CA LYS A 137 -9.85 -3.07 10.75
C LYS A 137 -9.33 -2.49 9.44
N THR A 138 -10.01 -2.77 8.34
CA THR A 138 -9.70 -2.18 7.02
C THR A 138 -10.88 -1.35 6.53
N ARG A 139 -10.63 -0.58 5.48
CA ARG A 139 -11.65 0.15 4.74
C ARG A 139 -11.47 -0.08 3.25
N ALA A 140 -12.55 0.11 2.49
CA ALA A 140 -12.47 0.29 1.05
C ALA A 140 -13.33 1.47 0.64
N VAL A 141 -12.77 2.38 -0.14
CA VAL A 141 -13.52 3.50 -0.70
C VAL A 141 -14.52 3.00 -1.76
N ILE A 142 -15.73 3.58 -1.74
CA ILE A 142 -16.74 3.30 -2.76
C ILE A 142 -16.44 4.16 -3.99
N LYS A 143 -16.51 3.58 -5.19
CA LYS A 143 -16.28 4.31 -6.44
C LYS A 143 -17.15 5.58 -6.55
N GLN A 144 -16.51 6.70 -6.89
CA GLN A 144 -17.14 7.98 -7.20
C GLN A 144 -17.29 8.17 -8.71
N GLN A 145 -18.10 9.13 -9.11
CA GLN A 145 -18.35 9.49 -10.51
C GLN A 145 -18.08 10.97 -10.75
N ALA A 146 -17.77 11.34 -11.99
CA ALA A 146 -17.61 12.73 -12.37
C ALA A 146 -18.95 13.51 -12.26
N PRO A 147 -18.94 14.80 -11.87
CA PRO A 147 -17.79 15.55 -11.37
C PRO A 147 -17.31 14.99 -10.02
N TYR A 148 -16.01 14.71 -9.95
CA TYR A 148 -15.46 13.99 -8.80
C TYR A 148 -15.47 14.87 -7.53
N PRO A 149 -15.86 14.30 -6.38
CA PRO A 149 -15.71 14.96 -5.09
C PRO A 149 -14.24 15.02 -4.67
N THR A 150 -13.93 15.91 -3.74
CA THR A 150 -12.65 15.94 -3.03
C THR A 150 -12.46 14.72 -2.14
N LEU A 151 -11.22 14.36 -1.84
CA LEU A 151 -10.94 13.21 -0.97
C LEU A 151 -11.56 13.36 0.42
N VAL A 152 -11.68 14.59 0.93
CA VAL A 152 -12.32 14.89 2.22
C VAL A 152 -13.81 14.56 2.19
N GLU A 153 -14.51 14.87 1.10
CA GLU A 153 -15.94 14.56 0.94
C GLU A 153 -16.20 13.05 0.77
N VAL A 154 -15.18 12.29 0.36
CA VAL A 154 -15.23 10.83 0.19
C VAL A 154 -14.78 10.09 1.46
N ALA A 155 -14.11 10.76 2.39
CA ALA A 155 -13.51 10.11 3.57
C ALA A 155 -14.52 9.30 4.40
N ASP A 156 -15.78 9.72 4.43
CA ASP A 156 -16.86 9.01 5.14
C ASP A 156 -17.63 7.99 4.27
N ARG A 157 -17.37 7.96 2.97
CA ARG A 157 -18.01 7.07 1.97
C ARG A 157 -17.20 5.79 1.75
N GLN A 158 -16.98 5.08 2.85
CA GLN A 158 -16.12 3.91 2.91
C GLN A 158 -16.88 2.72 3.50
N ALA A 159 -16.64 1.52 2.96
CA ALA A 159 -17.03 0.29 3.62
C ALA A 159 -15.96 -0.06 4.66
N VAL A 160 -16.35 -0.32 5.91
CA VAL A 160 -15.43 -0.73 6.98
C VAL A 160 -15.59 -2.21 7.24
N PHE A 161 -14.46 -2.92 7.33
CA PHE A 161 -14.44 -4.35 7.60
C PHE A 161 -13.70 -4.64 8.89
N LEU A 162 -14.35 -5.39 9.77
CA LEU A 162 -13.77 -5.91 11.00
C LEU A 162 -13.61 -7.42 10.84
N ARG A 163 -12.42 -7.92 11.15
CA ARG A 163 -12.09 -9.34 11.10
C ARG A 163 -11.26 -9.71 12.33
N HIS A 164 -11.48 -10.92 12.79
CA HIS A 164 -10.75 -11.54 13.90
C HIS A 164 -10.10 -12.81 13.41
N ASP A 165 -8.92 -13.12 13.96
CA ASP A 165 -8.20 -14.37 13.75
C ASP A 165 -8.00 -14.73 12.28
N VAL A 166 -7.60 -13.74 11.47
CA VAL A 166 -7.38 -13.91 10.03
C VAL A 166 -5.91 -14.11 9.73
N LYS A 167 -5.61 -15.15 8.94
CA LYS A 167 -4.29 -15.30 8.31
C LYS A 167 -4.25 -14.42 7.06
N GLY A 168 -3.22 -13.59 6.93
CA GLY A 168 -3.14 -12.62 5.84
C GLY A 168 -1.75 -12.12 5.54
N THR A 169 -1.71 -11.21 4.57
CA THR A 169 -0.54 -10.41 4.20
C THR A 169 -0.94 -8.95 4.27
N MET A 170 -0.17 -8.14 5.00
CA MET A 170 -0.24 -6.69 4.98
C MET A 170 0.96 -6.18 4.18
N LEU A 171 0.71 -5.35 3.18
CA LEU A 171 1.72 -4.74 2.33
C LEU A 171 1.65 -3.23 2.52
N GLY A 172 2.79 -2.59 2.74
CA GLY A 172 2.81 -1.15 2.86
C GLY A 172 4.10 -0.51 2.42
N TYR A 173 4.06 0.82 2.40
CA TYR A 173 5.21 1.68 2.15
C TYR A 173 5.37 2.65 3.29
N PHE A 174 6.62 2.87 3.70
CA PHE A 174 6.99 4.02 4.49
C PHE A 174 7.51 5.12 3.58
N SER A 175 6.96 6.33 3.71
CA SER A 175 7.45 7.53 3.03
C SER A 175 7.99 8.53 4.06
N PRO A 176 9.19 9.13 3.84
CA PRO A 176 9.69 10.17 4.71
C PRO A 176 8.74 11.38 4.76
N VAL A 177 8.67 12.05 5.91
CA VAL A 177 7.74 13.16 6.16
C VAL A 177 7.85 14.28 5.13
N MET A 178 9.07 14.55 4.62
CA MET A 178 9.30 15.58 3.60
C MET A 178 8.59 15.32 2.26
N PHE A 179 8.12 14.10 2.02
CA PHE A 179 7.39 13.72 0.81
C PHE A 179 5.86 13.73 0.99
N HIS A 180 5.35 14.26 2.12
CA HIS A 180 3.92 14.42 2.29
C HIS A 180 3.31 15.24 1.14
N GLY A 181 2.22 14.75 0.57
CA GLY A 181 1.59 15.33 -0.61
C GLY A 181 2.10 14.72 -1.91
N ALA A 182 3.39 14.46 -2.06
CA ALA A 182 3.86 13.59 -3.15
C ALA A 182 3.36 12.15 -2.91
N ALA A 183 3.54 11.65 -1.70
CA ALA A 183 3.06 10.37 -1.21
C ALA A 183 2.32 10.54 0.13
N VAL A 184 1.86 9.43 0.71
CA VAL A 184 1.38 9.37 2.10
C VAL A 184 2.58 9.30 3.03
N ALA A 185 2.78 10.34 3.85
CA ALA A 185 3.87 10.38 4.83
C ALA A 185 3.65 9.37 5.96
N GLY A 186 4.74 8.75 6.43
CA GLY A 186 4.66 7.64 7.36
C GLY A 186 4.29 6.34 6.63
N PHE A 187 3.62 5.44 7.33
CA PHE A 187 3.16 4.19 6.73
C PHE A 187 1.83 4.35 6.00
N HIS A 188 1.73 3.65 4.87
CA HIS A 188 0.50 3.44 4.12
C HIS A 188 0.40 1.96 3.78
N GLU A 189 -0.49 1.25 4.48
CA GLU A 189 -0.64 -0.21 4.38
C GLU A 189 -2.01 -0.61 3.84
N HIS A 190 -2.01 -1.64 3.00
CA HIS A 190 -3.17 -2.37 2.53
C HIS A 190 -3.14 -3.82 3.07
#